data_AF-A0A392VZR0-F1
#
_entry.id   AF-A0A392VZR0-F1
#
_cell.length_a   1.000
_cell.length_b   1.000
_cell.length_c   1.000
_cell.angle_alpha   90.00
_cell.angle_beta   90.00
_cell.angle_gamma   90.00
#
_symmetry.space_group_name_H-M   'P 1'
#
loop_
_entity.id
_entity.type
_entity.pdbx_description
1 polymer ?
#
loop_
_entity_poly.entity_id
_entity_poly.type
_entity_poly.pdbx_seq_one_letter_code
_entity_poly.pdbx_strand_id
1 'polypeptide(L)' 'MELKQGNPSVVEYSAKFEALCVFSPHYNTVEAEEDKCVKFESGLRPDIKQLIGFS' A
#
# COMPACT_ATOMS: atom_id res chain seq x y z
N MET A 1 0.79 -4.84 -8.28
CA MET A 1 -0.24 -3.83 -8.02
C MET A 1 0.44 -2.47 -7.84
N GLU A 2 -0.08 -1.39 -8.44
CA GLU A 2 0.60 -0.07 -8.47
C GLU A 2 -0.38 1.08 -8.14
N LEU A 3 -0.90 1.08 -6.91
CA LEU A 3 -1.75 2.15 -6.41
C LEU A 3 -0.86 3.27 -5.84
N LYS A 4 -1.11 4.53 -6.24
CA LYS A 4 -0.50 5.71 -5.62
C LYS A 4 -1.55 6.40 -4.77
N GLN A 5 -1.17 6.83 -3.57
CA GLN A 5 -2.06 7.54 -2.64
C GLN A 5 -2.62 8.80 -3.29
N GLY A 6 -1.78 9.70 -3.80
CA GLY A 6 -2.23 10.98 -4.33
C GLY A 6 -2.82 11.87 -3.23
N ASN A 7 -4.00 12.45 -3.51
CA ASN A 7 -4.70 13.39 -2.61
C ASN A 7 -5.53 12.77 -1.46
N PRO A 8 -6.14 11.56 -1.56
CA PRO A 8 -6.93 10.99 -0.46
C PRO A 8 -6.15 10.81 0.85
N SER A 9 -6.91 10.69 1.94
CA SER A 9 -6.36 10.35 3.25
C SER A 9 -5.69 8.98 3.25
N VAL A 10 -4.82 8.72 4.23
CA VAL A 10 -4.16 7.41 4.39
C VAL A 10 -5.20 6.31 4.61
N VAL A 11 -6.29 6.61 5.32
CA VAL A 11 -7.39 5.68 5.57
C VAL A 11 -8.10 5.28 4.28
N GLU A 12 -8.40 6.24 3.41
CA GLU A 12 -9.03 5.94 2.11
C GLU A 12 -8.08 5.17 1.18
N TYR A 13 -6.79 5.49 1.23
CA TYR A 13 -5.76 4.77 0.48
C TYR A 13 -5.61 3.33 0.97
N SER A 14 -5.57 3.10 2.28
CA SER A 14 -5.46 1.75 2.86
C SER A 14 -6.67 0.90 2.54
N ALA A 15 -7.88 1.45 2.63
CA ALA A 15 -9.09 0.74 2.24
C ALA A 15 -9.08 0.32 0.75
N LYS A 16 -8.61 1.21 -0.15
CA LYS A 16 -8.49 0.89 -1.58
C LYS A 16 -7.41 -0.15 -1.85
N PHE A 17 -6.28 -0.07 -1.15
CA PHE A 17 -5.19 -1.03 -1.28
C PHE A 17 -5.67 -2.42 -0.83
N GLU A 18 -6.30 -2.53 0.33
CA GLU A 18 -6.84 -3.79 0.84
C GLU A 18 -7.87 -4.39 -0.12
N ALA A 19 -8.81 -3.57 -0.63
CA ALA A 19 -9.79 -4.01 -1.61
C ALA A 19 -9.13 -4.61 -2.86
N LEU A 20 -8.07 -3.98 -3.38
CA LEU A 20 -7.33 -4.46 -4.54
C LEU A 20 -6.51 -5.74 -4.23
N CYS A 21 -5.96 -5.88 -3.01
CA CYS A 21 -5.29 -7.11 -2.59
C CYS A 21 -6.22 -8.32 -2.66
N VAL A 22 -7.48 -8.17 -2.21
CA VAL A 22 -8.49 -9.25 -2.25
C VAL A 22 -8.71 -9.78 -3.68
N PHE A 23 -8.66 -8.91 -4.69
CA PHE A 23 -8.82 -9.28 -6.10
C PHE A 23 -7.59 -9.95 -6.72
N SER A 24 -6.45 -9.97 -6.03
CA SER A 24 -5.21 -10.53 -6.54
C SER A 24 -4.79 -11.75 -5.72
N PRO A 25 -5.07 -12.98 -6.19
CA PRO A 25 -4.79 -14.22 -5.45
C PRO A 25 -3.33 -14.35 -4.97
N HIS A 26 -2.39 -13.78 -5.71
CA HIS A 26 -0.97 -13.72 -5.36
C HIS A 26 -0.68 -12.98 -4.05
N TYR A 27 -1.57 -12.08 -3.65
CA TYR A 27 -1.49 -11.31 -2.43
C TYR A 27 -2.33 -11.92 -1.31
N ASN A 28 -3.02 -13.04 -1.50
CA ASN A 28 -3.85 -13.62 -0.43
C ASN A 28 -3.11 -14.61 0.48
N THR A 29 -1.78 -14.74 0.32
CA THR A 29 -0.94 -15.63 1.15
C THR A 29 -0.18 -14.83 2.21
N VAL A 30 0.14 -15.50 3.33
CA VAL A 30 0.95 -14.91 4.41
C VAL A 30 2.35 -14.55 3.93
N GLU A 31 2.89 -15.31 2.98
CA GLU A 31 4.21 -15.06 2.37
C GLU A 31 4.24 -13.75 1.56
N ALA A 32 3.09 -13.25 1.10
CA ALA A 32 2.99 -12.02 0.33
C ALA A 32 2.79 -10.76 1.21
N GLU A 33 2.69 -10.90 2.53
CA GLU A 33 2.47 -9.77 3.45
C GLU A 33 3.64 -8.78 3.43
N GLU A 34 4.88 -9.26 3.30
CA GLU A 34 6.05 -8.38 3.19
C GLU A 34 6.03 -7.58 1.87
N ASP A 35 5.72 -8.23 0.73
CA ASP A 35 5.58 -7.52 -0.56
C ASP A 35 4.42 -6.51 -0.51
N LYS A 36 3.31 -6.84 0.17
CA LYS A 36 2.21 -5.89 0.39
C LYS A 36 2.66 -4.65 1.15
N CYS A 37 3.40 -4.81 2.24
CA CYS A 37 3.92 -3.67 3.01
C CYS A 37 4.79 -2.78 2.12
N VAL A 38 5.77 -3.36 1.42
CA VAL A 38 6.65 -2.63 0.51
C VAL A 38 5.86 -1.91 -0.59
N LYS A 39 4.83 -2.56 -1.16
CA LYS A 39 3.96 -1.94 -2.18
C LYS A 39 3.09 -0.84 -1.62
N PHE A 40 2.53 -1.03 -0.43
CA PHE A 40 1.73 -0.03 0.25
C PHE A 40 2.56 1.22 0.54
N GLU A 41 3.74 1.06 1.13
CA GLU A 41 4.66 2.13 1.48
C GLU A 41 5.23 2.84 0.26
N SER A 42 5.53 2.11 -0.82
CA SER A 42 5.98 2.67 -2.09
C SER A 42 4.93 3.57 -2.74
N GLY A 43 3.64 3.25 -2.57
CA GLY A 43 2.53 4.05 -3.10
C GLY A 43 2.13 5.26 -2.25
N LEU A 44 2.64 5.39 -1.02
CA LEU A 44 2.39 6.55 -0.16
C LEU A 44 2.95 7.83 -0.79
N ARG A 45 2.31 8.96 -0.48
CA ARG A 45 2.84 10.27 -0.89
C ARG A 45 4.11 10.65 -0.11
N PRO A 46 4.99 11.49 -0.68
CA PRO A 46 6.34 11.69 -0.16
C PRO A 46 6.42 12.18 1.30
N ASP A 47 5.50 13.05 1.73
CA ASP A 47 5.47 13.58 3.10
C ASP A 47 5.27 12.48 4.15
N ILE A 48 4.44 11.47 3.84
CA ILE A 48 4.18 10.35 4.74
C ILE A 48 5.34 9.35 4.69
N LYS A 49 5.86 9.06 3.49
CA LYS A 49 7.05 8.20 3.31
C LYS A 49 8.22 8.69 4.16
N GLN A 50 8.47 10.00 4.16
CA GLN A 50 9.49 10.62 5.00
C GLN A 50 9.21 10.47 6.50
N LEU A 51 7.96 10.59 6.93
CA LEU A 51 7.58 10.46 8.34
C LEU A 51 7.83 9.05 8.89
N ILE A 52 7.65 8.02 8.06
CA ILE A 52 7.87 6.61 8.45
C ILE A 52 9.30 6.12 8.16
N GLY A 53 10.19 6.99 7.67
CA GLY A 53 11.58 6.64 7.35
C GLY A 53 11.75 5.77 6.10
N PHE A 54 10.73 5.73 5.24
CA PHE A 54 10.77 5.00 3.97
C PHE A 54 11.26 5.94 2.86
N SER A 55 12.51 5.76 2.40
CA SER A 55 13.11 6.55 1.31
C SER A 55 12.61 6.10 -0.07
#